data_AF-A0A9P6TSK3-F1
#
_entry.id   AF-A0A9P6TSK3-F1
#
_cell.length_a   1.000
_cell.length_b   1.000
_cell.length_c   1.000
_cell.angle_alpha   90.00
_cell.angle_beta   90.00
_cell.angle_gamma   90.00
#
_symmetry.space_group_name_H-M   'P 1'
#
loop_
_entity.id
_entity.type
_entity.pdbx_description
1 polymer ?
#
loop_
_entity_poly.entity_id
_entity_poly.type
_entity_poly.pdbx_seq_one_letter_code
_entity_poly.pdbx_strand_id
1 'polypeptide(L)'
;MSSREIAELTGKRHDHVLRDIERMLDALNDVRPNFGGYYVASNGKRNREYNLPKRETLVLVSGYNVQMRARIIDRWQELEQQAQQPAPALNDPAFLRTTLLAYTERVIELESTVSKQIPKVKALDRIATAQGSLSVRDAAKSQEWRAYQSRISSGLVEHKEVTIWANPVDKIVVQVRVTPKGSMSNVTIPAGNRRVTKEEFFDALYADPRDIMPIISGSPYYETWETKSGFVWGWSAPGWENPRDEEIFALNPNGKSNMKKLLCFTRKAHEFLMRSHIAALRIQVRLIHAKAEADREASRIAWALVETARNAAHRSTLAAMAAEQHAIAVEQAARTEAATLGGQLYS
;
A
#
# COMPACT_ATOMS: atom_id res chain seq x y z
N MET A 1 7.25 12.79 44.17
CA MET A 1 8.33 11.89 43.73
C MET A 1 9.58 12.25 44.51
N SER A 2 10.28 11.28 45.08
CA SER A 2 11.47 11.55 45.89
C SER A 2 12.70 11.83 45.02
N SER A 3 13.61 12.66 45.51
CA SER A 3 14.88 12.97 44.83
C SER A 3 15.73 11.72 44.52
N ARG A 4 15.57 10.64 45.28
CA ARG A 4 16.23 9.35 45.05
C ARG A 4 15.62 8.59 43.88
N GLU A 5 14.28 8.51 43.83
CA GLU A 5 13.56 7.94 42.69
C GLU A 5 13.91 8.69 41.40
N ILE A 6 14.02 10.02 41.47
CA ILE A 6 14.43 10.84 40.32
C ILE A 6 15.86 10.49 39.89
N ALA A 7 16.80 10.33 40.84
CA ALA A 7 18.18 9.96 40.55
C ALA A 7 18.29 8.58 39.88
N GLU A 8 17.52 7.60 40.37
CA GLU A 8 17.45 6.26 39.81
C GLU A 8 16.87 6.25 38.39
N LEU A 9 15.74 6.94 38.18
CA LEU A 9 15.07 7.01 36.88
C LEU A 9 15.85 7.80 35.83
N THR A 10 16.64 8.79 36.25
CA THR A 10 17.41 9.66 35.34
C THR A 10 18.86 9.22 35.18
N GLY A 11 19.32 8.23 35.95
CA GLY A 11 20.71 7.77 35.96
C GLY A 11 21.72 8.79 36.49
N LYS A 12 21.25 9.90 37.08
CA LYS A 12 22.12 10.95 37.66
C LYS A 12 22.50 10.59 39.10
N ARG A 13 23.70 11.01 39.52
CA ARG A 13 24.10 10.94 40.94
C ARG A 13 23.11 11.75 41.80
N HIS A 14 22.66 11.17 42.91
CA HIS A 14 21.71 11.81 43.84
C HIS A 14 22.16 13.20 44.30
N ASP A 15 23.45 13.39 44.60
CA ASP A 15 24.03 14.70 44.95
C ASP A 15 23.80 15.77 43.88
N HIS A 16 23.84 15.39 42.59
CA HIS A 16 23.61 16.32 41.48
C HIS A 16 22.13 16.67 41.35
N VAL A 17 21.25 15.69 41.61
CA VAL A 17 19.80 15.92 41.64
C VAL A 17 19.44 16.88 42.78
N LEU A 18 20.02 16.73 43.97
CA LEU A 18 19.81 17.66 45.09
C LEU A 18 20.22 19.09 44.71
N ARG A 19 21.39 19.26 44.09
CA ARG A 19 21.87 20.57 43.63
C ARG A 19 20.97 21.18 42.55
N ASP A 20 20.54 20.37 41.59
CA ASP A 20 19.67 20.82 40.50
C ASP A 20 18.29 21.23 41.03
N ILE A 21 17.78 20.54 42.07
CA ILE A 21 16.57 20.91 42.81
C ILE A 21 16.74 22.26 43.51
N GLU A 22 17.82 22.45 44.29
CA GLU A 22 18.11 23.72 44.97
C GLU A 22 18.16 24.89 43.97
N ARG A 23 18.90 24.72 42.86
CA ARG A 23 18.98 25.73 41.78
C ARG A 23 17.64 26.02 41.11
N MET A 24 16.82 25.00 40.87
CA MET A 24 15.50 25.18 40.28
C MET A 24 14.59 25.97 41.22
N LEU A 25 14.61 25.66 42.52
CA LEU A 25 13.79 26.35 43.53
C LEU A 25 14.24 27.81 43.71
N ASP A 26 15.55 28.08 43.70
CA ASP A 26 16.11 29.43 43.71
C ASP A 26 15.67 30.23 42.47
N ALA A 27 15.76 29.63 41.28
CA ALA A 27 15.39 30.28 40.02
C ALA A 27 13.89 30.56 39.89
N LEU A 28 13.04 29.75 40.53
CA LEU A 28 11.59 29.95 40.60
C LEU A 28 11.19 31.02 41.63
N ASN A 29 12.16 31.60 42.35
CA ASN A 29 11.98 32.64 43.36
C ASN A 29 10.98 32.24 44.46
N ASP A 30 10.97 30.95 44.81
CA ASP A 30 10.02 30.37 45.73
C ASP A 30 10.54 30.49 47.18
N VAL A 31 9.91 31.33 48.00
CA VAL A 31 10.50 31.84 49.24
C VAL A 31 10.57 30.81 50.37
N ARG A 32 9.94 29.63 50.25
CA ARG A 32 10.14 28.45 51.13
C ARG A 32 9.31 27.24 50.64
N PRO A 33 9.82 26.44 49.71
CA PRO A 33 9.20 25.18 49.36
C PRO A 33 9.64 24.13 50.40
N ASN A 34 8.79 23.83 51.37
CA ASN A 34 9.09 22.85 52.44
C ASN A 34 8.98 21.40 51.92
N PHE A 35 9.79 21.05 50.93
CA PHE A 35 9.88 19.71 50.34
C PHE A 35 11.00 18.86 50.96
N GLY A 36 11.66 19.36 52.01
CA GLY A 36 12.79 18.69 52.66
C GLY A 36 12.35 17.45 53.44
N GLY A 37 13.08 16.35 53.26
CA GLY A 37 12.92 15.09 53.95
C GLY A 37 14.28 14.46 54.28
N TYR A 38 14.25 13.31 54.94
CA TYR A 38 15.45 12.55 55.25
C TYR A 38 15.20 11.06 55.10
N TYR A 39 16.20 10.34 54.60
CA TYR A 39 16.20 8.89 54.56
C TYR A 39 17.40 8.31 55.30
N VAL A 40 17.27 7.08 55.77
CA VAL A 40 18.38 6.30 56.33
C VAL A 40 18.97 5.46 55.20
N ALA A 41 20.24 5.69 54.89
CA ALA A 41 20.96 4.89 53.91
C ALA A 41 21.37 3.52 54.50
N SER A 42 21.79 2.59 53.66
CA SER A 42 22.25 1.24 54.06
C SER A 42 23.43 1.25 55.04
N ASN A 43 24.16 2.37 55.12
CA ASN A 43 25.25 2.61 56.07
C ASN A 43 24.78 3.19 57.42
N GLY A 44 23.47 3.21 57.68
CA GLY A 44 22.86 3.75 58.91
C GLY A 44 22.90 5.28 59.04
N LYS A 45 23.47 6.00 58.06
CA LYS A 45 23.53 7.46 58.08
C LYS A 45 22.24 8.08 57.55
N ARG A 46 21.78 9.14 58.22
CA ARG A 46 20.65 9.95 57.80
C ARG A 46 21.11 10.96 56.75
N ASN A 47 20.57 10.85 55.54
CA ASN A 47 20.88 11.73 54.42
C ASN A 47 19.65 12.55 54.03
N ARG A 48 19.88 13.75 53.51
CA ARG A 48 18.82 14.65 53.03
C ARG A 48 18.19 14.13 51.75
N GLU A 49 16.89 14.33 51.60
CA GLU A 49 16.14 14.10 50.37
C GLU A 49 15.11 15.21 50.16
N TYR A 50 14.64 15.38 48.92
CA TYR A 50 13.49 16.22 48.62
C TYR A 50 12.31 15.39 48.10
N ASN A 51 11.10 15.73 48.54
CA ASN A 51 9.84 15.14 48.09
C ASN A 51 9.06 16.17 47.27
N LEU A 52 9.21 16.12 45.95
CA LEU A 52 8.66 17.13 45.05
C LEU A 52 7.21 16.79 44.63
N PRO A 53 6.34 17.81 44.51
CA PRO A 53 5.03 17.66 43.87
C PRO A 53 5.17 17.39 42.36
N LYS A 54 4.06 17.03 41.73
CA LYS A 54 4.02 16.63 40.31
C LYS A 54 4.54 17.73 39.38
N ARG A 55 4.20 18.99 39.65
CA ARG A 55 4.60 20.14 38.81
C ARG A 55 6.11 20.33 38.84
N GLU A 56 6.70 20.39 40.02
CA GLU A 56 8.13 20.65 40.23
C GLU A 56 8.98 19.47 39.73
N THR A 57 8.48 18.24 39.88
CA THR A 57 9.09 17.05 39.29
C THR A 57 9.15 17.14 37.77
N LEU A 58 8.04 17.56 37.12
CA LEU A 58 7.99 17.72 35.67
C LEU A 58 8.91 18.86 35.18
N VAL A 59 8.96 19.98 35.89
CA VAL A 59 9.90 21.08 35.58
C VAL A 59 11.35 20.59 35.62
N LEU A 60 11.76 19.92 36.70
CA LEU A 60 13.11 19.40 36.88
C LEU A 60 13.48 18.35 35.82
N VAL A 61 12.61 17.36 35.61
CA VAL A 61 12.85 16.23 34.72
C VAL A 61 12.80 16.65 33.25
N SER A 62 11.92 17.60 32.89
CA SER A 62 11.97 18.25 31.58
C SER A 62 13.32 18.92 31.36
N GLY A 63 13.95 19.48 32.40
CA GLY A 63 15.30 20.09 32.42
C GLY A 63 16.47 19.13 32.20
N TYR A 64 16.31 17.82 32.38
CA TYR A 64 17.40 16.85 32.21
C TYR A 64 17.51 16.25 30.82
N ASN A 65 16.39 16.10 30.11
CA ASN A 65 16.38 15.55 28.76
C ASN A 65 15.97 16.64 27.76
N VAL A 66 16.95 17.17 27.02
CA VAL A 66 16.75 18.24 26.00
C VAL A 66 15.70 17.81 24.96
N GLN A 67 15.70 16.55 24.56
CA GLN A 67 14.74 16.03 23.58
C GLN A 67 13.32 15.98 24.15
N MET A 68 13.17 15.59 25.42
CA MET A 68 11.86 15.60 26.09
C MET A 68 11.36 17.04 26.28
N ARG A 69 12.27 17.96 26.59
CA ARG A 69 11.97 19.39 26.73
C ARG A 69 11.48 20.00 25.42
N ALA A 70 12.15 19.71 24.31
CA ALA A 70 11.73 20.11 22.96
C ALA A 70 10.35 19.54 22.61
N ARG A 71 10.11 18.24 22.82
CA ARG A 71 8.80 17.60 22.55
C ARG A 71 7.65 18.22 23.36
N ILE A 72 7.91 18.61 24.60
CA ILE A 72 6.90 19.29 25.43
C ILE A 72 6.59 20.68 24.83
N ILE A 73 7.62 21.44 24.44
CA ILE A 73 7.44 22.76 23.82
C ILE A 73 6.66 22.64 22.50
N ASP A 74 7.07 21.72 21.62
CA ASP A 74 6.41 21.49 20.33
C ASP A 74 4.93 21.13 20.55
N ARG A 75 4.65 20.23 21.51
CA ARG A 75 3.29 19.81 21.83
C ARG A 75 2.41 20.93 22.37
N TRP A 76 2.98 21.85 23.15
CA TRP A 76 2.23 23.01 23.65
C TRP A 76 1.93 24.01 22.52
N GLN A 77 2.89 24.27 21.62
CA GLN A 77 2.67 25.11 20.45
C GLN A 77 1.59 24.53 19.51
N GLU A 78 1.55 23.20 19.34
CA GLU A 78 0.47 22.52 18.61
C GLU A 78 -0.89 22.75 19.24
N LEU A 79 -1.00 22.64 20.58
CA LEU A 79 -2.26 22.84 21.29
C LEU A 79 -2.75 24.28 21.24
N GLU A 80 -1.84 25.26 21.32
CA GLU A 80 -2.17 26.68 21.12
C GLU A 80 -2.69 26.92 19.70
N GLN A 81 -2.00 26.38 18.67
CA GLN A 81 -2.49 26.47 17.29
C GLN A 81 -3.86 25.82 17.08
N GLN A 82 -4.13 24.70 17.75
CA GLN A 82 -5.45 24.05 17.73
C GLN A 82 -6.53 24.88 18.44
N ALA A 83 -6.22 25.49 19.57
CA ALA A 83 -7.14 26.37 20.29
C ALA A 83 -7.41 27.69 19.56
N GLN A 84 -6.44 28.17 18.76
CA GLN A 84 -6.58 29.35 17.90
C GLN A 84 -7.41 29.09 16.63
N GLN A 85 -7.80 27.85 16.32
CA GLN A 85 -8.68 27.61 15.18
C GLN A 85 -10.06 28.24 15.45
N PRO A 86 -10.51 29.20 14.63
CA PRO A 86 -11.81 29.82 14.83
C PRO A 86 -12.87 28.71 14.70
N ALA A 87 -13.65 28.53 15.76
CA ALA A 87 -14.82 27.66 15.71
C ALA A 87 -15.68 28.12 14.52
N PRO A 88 -16.10 27.21 13.61
CA PRO A 88 -16.92 27.61 12.47
C PRO A 88 -18.15 28.34 12.99
N ALA A 89 -18.42 29.53 12.45
CA ALA A 89 -19.59 30.30 12.81
C ALA A 89 -20.85 29.60 12.28
N LEU A 90 -21.34 28.61 13.03
CA LEU A 90 -22.57 27.86 12.71
C LEU A 90 -23.84 28.71 12.85
N ASN A 91 -23.70 29.99 13.22
CA ASN A 91 -24.82 30.92 13.39
C ASN A 91 -25.18 31.65 12.09
N ASP A 92 -24.38 31.54 11.02
CA ASP A 92 -24.69 32.13 9.71
C ASP A 92 -25.41 31.11 8.79
N PRO A 93 -26.69 31.34 8.46
CA PRO A 93 -27.45 30.44 7.58
C PRO A 93 -26.86 30.29 6.17
N ALA A 94 -26.20 31.32 5.64
CA ALA A 94 -25.60 31.27 4.31
C ALA A 94 -24.38 30.35 4.29
N PHE A 95 -23.50 30.49 5.29
CA PHE A 95 -22.34 29.62 5.47
C PHE A 95 -22.73 28.15 5.70
N LEU A 96 -23.75 27.89 6.54
CA LEU A 96 -24.27 26.54 6.76
C LEU A 96 -24.77 25.91 5.47
N ARG A 97 -25.54 26.64 4.67
CA ARG A 97 -26.07 26.15 3.39
C ARG A 97 -24.96 25.75 2.42
N THR A 98 -23.94 26.61 2.25
CA THR A 98 -22.81 26.32 1.36
C THR A 98 -22.01 25.10 1.84
N THR A 99 -21.78 25.00 3.16
CA THR A 99 -21.05 23.87 3.75
C THR A 99 -21.80 22.55 3.59
N LEU A 100 -23.12 22.56 3.81
CA LEU A 100 -23.98 21.40 3.62
C LEU A 100 -23.99 20.94 2.16
N LEU A 101 -24.11 21.87 1.20
CA LEU A 101 -24.06 21.53 -0.22
C LEU A 101 -22.74 20.87 -0.61
N ALA A 102 -21.60 21.47 -0.21
CA ALA A 102 -20.29 20.90 -0.47
C ALA A 102 -20.10 19.51 0.17
N TYR A 103 -20.67 19.29 1.36
CA TYR A 103 -20.67 17.98 2.00
C TYR A 103 -21.50 16.96 1.21
N THR A 104 -22.70 17.34 0.76
CA THR A 104 -23.56 16.45 -0.02
C THR A 104 -22.94 16.06 -1.35
N GLU A 105 -22.27 16.98 -2.05
CA GLU A 105 -21.54 16.68 -3.29
C GLU A 105 -20.44 15.64 -3.05
N ARG A 106 -19.68 15.77 -1.97
CA ARG A 106 -18.65 14.78 -1.58
C ARG A 106 -19.25 13.43 -1.25
N VAL A 107 -20.39 13.40 -0.54
CA VAL A 107 -21.08 12.14 -0.22
C VAL A 107 -21.54 11.45 -1.51
N ILE A 108 -22.12 12.19 -2.46
CA ILE A 108 -22.52 11.65 -3.78
C ILE A 108 -21.31 11.10 -4.54
N GLU A 109 -20.18 11.83 -4.55
CA GLU A 109 -18.96 11.36 -5.19
C GLU A 109 -18.45 10.07 -4.54
N LEU A 110 -18.38 10.04 -3.20
CA LEU A 110 -17.97 8.87 -2.44
C LEU A 110 -18.89 7.67 -2.71
N GLU A 111 -20.20 7.84 -2.67
CA GLU A 111 -21.18 6.80 -3.01
C GLU A 111 -20.97 6.27 -4.44
N SER A 112 -20.68 7.16 -5.40
CA SER A 112 -20.36 6.75 -6.77
C SER A 112 -19.09 5.90 -6.85
N THR A 113 -18.06 6.24 -6.06
CA THR A 113 -16.81 5.46 -6.01
C THR A 113 -17.02 4.12 -5.33
N VAL A 114 -17.78 4.10 -4.23
CA VAL A 114 -18.15 2.86 -3.52
C VAL A 114 -18.91 1.95 -4.48
N SER A 115 -19.90 2.47 -5.22
CA SER A 115 -20.65 1.69 -6.22
C SER A 115 -19.73 1.04 -7.27
N LYS A 116 -18.74 1.78 -7.78
CA LYS A 116 -17.71 1.26 -8.70
C LYS A 116 -16.81 0.20 -8.04
N GLN A 117 -16.62 0.24 -6.72
CA GLN A 117 -15.77 -0.68 -5.97
C GLN A 117 -16.51 -1.95 -5.50
N ILE A 118 -17.83 -1.91 -5.31
CA ILE A 118 -18.67 -3.07 -4.93
C ILE A 118 -18.36 -4.34 -5.75
N PRO A 119 -18.30 -4.33 -7.09
CA PRO A 119 -18.01 -5.55 -7.84
C PRO A 119 -16.59 -6.08 -7.60
N LYS A 120 -15.62 -5.20 -7.31
CA LYS A 120 -14.24 -5.59 -7.00
C LYS A 120 -14.15 -6.23 -5.62
N VAL A 121 -14.78 -5.63 -4.62
CA VAL A 121 -14.82 -6.18 -3.25
C VAL A 121 -15.53 -7.53 -3.23
N LYS A 122 -16.70 -7.65 -3.89
CA LYS A 122 -17.39 -8.95 -4.03
C LYS A 122 -16.53 -10.02 -4.71
N ALA A 123 -15.68 -9.64 -5.67
CA ALA A 123 -14.75 -10.57 -6.31
C ALA A 123 -13.64 -11.01 -5.34
N LEU A 124 -13.10 -10.08 -4.55
CA LEU A 124 -12.08 -10.38 -3.52
C LEU A 124 -12.66 -11.23 -2.39
N ASP A 125 -13.88 -10.98 -1.94
CA ASP A 125 -14.53 -11.77 -0.88
C ASP A 125 -14.78 -13.21 -1.32
N ARG A 126 -15.15 -13.43 -2.60
CA ARG A 126 -15.26 -14.78 -3.17
C ARG A 126 -13.91 -15.51 -3.20
N ILE A 127 -12.81 -14.78 -3.41
CA ILE A 127 -11.46 -15.36 -3.37
C ILE A 127 -11.05 -15.67 -1.93
N ALA A 128 -11.36 -14.78 -0.98
CA ALA A 128 -11.02 -14.95 0.43
C ALA A 128 -11.80 -16.09 1.11
N THR A 129 -13.05 -16.33 0.70
CA THR A 129 -13.92 -17.38 1.26
C THR A 129 -13.77 -18.74 0.58
N ALA A 130 -13.06 -18.82 -0.55
CA ALA A 130 -12.76 -20.10 -1.20
C ALA A 130 -11.79 -20.93 -0.34
N GLN A 131 -12.26 -22.07 0.17
CA GLN A 131 -11.40 -23.00 0.92
C GLN A 131 -10.47 -23.76 -0.03
N GLY A 132 -9.16 -23.45 0.06
CA GLY A 132 -8.07 -24.10 -0.65
C GLY A 132 -7.03 -23.11 -1.17
N SER A 133 -5.74 -23.45 -1.11
CA SER A 133 -4.69 -22.64 -1.74
C SER A 133 -4.72 -22.85 -3.25
N LEU A 134 -5.50 -22.06 -3.98
CA LEU A 134 -5.42 -22.04 -5.44
C LEU A 134 -4.18 -21.26 -5.86
N SER A 135 -3.35 -21.84 -6.72
CA SER A 135 -2.30 -21.09 -7.39
C SER A 135 -2.95 -19.98 -8.24
N VAL A 136 -2.27 -18.85 -8.48
CA VAL A 136 -2.79 -17.75 -9.33
C VAL A 136 -3.30 -18.27 -10.68
N ARG A 137 -2.71 -19.37 -11.17
CA ARG A 137 -3.08 -20.08 -12.39
C ARG A 137 -4.42 -20.83 -12.30
N ASP A 138 -4.73 -21.42 -11.16
CA ASP A 138 -5.96 -22.21 -10.96
C ASP A 138 -7.14 -21.31 -10.58
N ALA A 139 -6.89 -20.22 -9.84
CA ALA A 139 -7.87 -19.16 -9.62
C ALA A 139 -8.26 -18.45 -10.93
N ALA A 140 -7.30 -18.25 -11.85
CA ALA A 140 -7.55 -17.71 -13.18
C ALA A 140 -8.27 -18.69 -14.14
N LYS A 141 -8.29 -19.99 -13.81
CA LYS A 141 -9.09 -20.99 -14.55
C LYS A 141 -10.52 -21.12 -13.99
N SER A 142 -10.69 -20.96 -12.68
CA SER A 142 -12.01 -21.08 -12.02
C SER A 142 -12.84 -19.80 -12.12
N GLN A 143 -12.19 -18.64 -12.15
CA GLN A 143 -12.81 -17.42 -12.68
C GLN A 143 -12.68 -17.46 -14.21
N GLU A 144 -13.72 -17.07 -14.94
CA GLU A 144 -13.72 -16.89 -16.41
C GLU A 144 -12.77 -15.77 -16.89
N TRP A 145 -11.60 -15.63 -16.29
CA TRP A 145 -10.55 -14.73 -16.75
C TRP A 145 -9.77 -15.40 -17.87
N ARG A 146 -10.44 -15.56 -19.01
CA ARG A 146 -9.73 -15.72 -20.29
C ARG A 146 -8.98 -14.42 -20.53
N ALA A 147 -7.66 -14.48 -20.60
CA ALA A 147 -6.84 -13.33 -20.99
C ALA A 147 -7.42 -12.72 -22.28
N TYR A 148 -7.45 -11.39 -22.37
CA TYR A 148 -8.03 -10.66 -23.50
C TYR A 148 -9.56 -10.79 -23.67
N GLN A 149 -10.33 -11.11 -22.62
CA GLN A 149 -11.81 -11.25 -22.69
C GLN A 149 -12.50 -10.11 -23.45
N SER A 150 -12.14 -8.84 -23.20
CA SER A 150 -12.70 -7.71 -23.93
C SER A 150 -12.46 -7.80 -25.44
N ARG A 151 -11.27 -8.25 -25.85
CA ARG A 151 -10.91 -8.43 -27.26
C ARG A 151 -11.59 -9.65 -27.88
N ILE A 152 -11.77 -10.73 -27.11
CA ILE A 152 -12.52 -11.92 -27.52
C ILE A 152 -14.00 -11.57 -27.73
N SER A 153 -14.63 -10.88 -26.78
CA SER A 153 -16.02 -10.42 -26.87
C SER A 153 -16.24 -9.46 -28.04
N SER A 154 -15.27 -8.59 -28.33
CA SER A 154 -15.32 -7.69 -29.51
C SER A 154 -15.02 -8.39 -30.84
N GLY A 155 -14.62 -9.67 -30.80
CA GLY A 155 -14.29 -10.49 -31.96
C GLY A 155 -12.95 -10.14 -32.62
N LEU A 156 -12.03 -9.49 -31.90
CA LEU A 156 -10.70 -9.09 -32.40
C LEU A 156 -9.65 -10.20 -32.23
N VAL A 157 -9.89 -11.13 -31.32
CA VAL A 157 -8.98 -12.23 -30.99
C VAL A 157 -9.81 -13.48 -30.72
N GLU A 158 -9.35 -14.64 -31.16
CA GLU A 158 -9.95 -15.94 -30.87
C GLU A 158 -8.97 -16.85 -30.14
N HIS A 159 -9.48 -17.77 -29.32
CA HIS A 159 -8.69 -18.81 -28.68
C HIS A 159 -8.91 -20.12 -29.41
N LYS A 160 -7.84 -20.64 -30.04
CA LYS A 160 -7.86 -21.97 -30.64
C LYS A 160 -7.26 -22.95 -29.64
N GLU A 161 -8.08 -23.91 -29.21
CA GLU A 161 -7.65 -25.03 -28.39
C GLU A 161 -7.31 -26.20 -29.30
N VAL A 162 -6.08 -26.71 -29.21
CA VAL A 162 -5.64 -27.90 -29.93
C VAL A 162 -5.16 -28.91 -28.91
N THR A 163 -5.78 -30.08 -28.90
CA THR A 163 -5.28 -31.22 -28.13
C THR A 163 -4.15 -31.86 -28.92
N ILE A 164 -2.95 -31.79 -28.36
CA ILE A 164 -1.76 -32.44 -28.92
C ILE A 164 -1.50 -33.70 -28.11
N TRP A 165 -1.43 -34.83 -28.79
CA TRP A 165 -1.04 -36.09 -28.17
C TRP A 165 0.45 -36.02 -27.80
N ALA A 166 0.76 -36.02 -26.50
CA ALA A 166 2.12 -36.00 -26.00
C ALA A 166 2.27 -37.10 -24.94
N ASN A 167 2.83 -38.25 -25.31
CA ASN A 167 3.03 -39.36 -24.39
C ASN A 167 3.67 -38.91 -23.06
N PRO A 168 3.07 -39.19 -21.88
CA PRO A 168 1.94 -40.10 -21.62
C PRO A 168 0.57 -39.41 -21.40
N VAL A 169 0.43 -38.10 -21.63
CA VAL A 169 -0.81 -37.35 -21.32
C VAL A 169 -1.14 -36.35 -22.43
N ASP A 170 -2.38 -36.37 -22.91
CA ASP A 170 -2.88 -35.37 -23.84
C ASP A 170 -2.68 -33.95 -23.30
N LYS A 171 -1.98 -33.12 -24.07
CA LYS A 171 -1.72 -31.73 -23.72
C LYS A 171 -2.66 -30.84 -24.53
N ILE A 172 -3.55 -30.15 -23.82
CA ILE A 172 -4.35 -29.07 -24.40
C ILE A 172 -3.45 -27.84 -24.50
N VAL A 173 -3.15 -27.43 -25.73
CA VAL A 173 -2.41 -26.19 -26.01
C VAL A 173 -3.41 -25.15 -26.49
N VAL A 174 -3.46 -24.02 -25.78
CA VAL A 174 -4.29 -22.88 -26.13
C VAL A 174 -3.43 -21.87 -26.88
N GLN A 175 -3.80 -21.55 -28.12
CA GLN A 175 -3.18 -20.49 -28.90
C GLN A 175 -4.12 -19.30 -29.05
N VAL A 176 -3.60 -18.10 -28.81
CA VAL A 176 -4.30 -16.84 -29.05
C VAL A 176 -4.05 -16.42 -30.50
N ARG A 177 -5.11 -16.24 -31.30
CA ARG A 177 -5.04 -15.81 -32.70
C ARG A 177 -5.75 -14.48 -32.88
N VAL A 178 -5.17 -13.56 -33.64
CA VAL A 178 -5.83 -12.31 -34.03
C VAL A 178 -6.79 -12.61 -35.19
N THR A 179 -8.05 -12.18 -35.09
CA THR A 179 -9.05 -12.39 -36.15
C THR A 179 -8.85 -11.38 -37.29
N PRO A 180 -9.44 -11.59 -38.48
CA PRO A 180 -9.39 -10.59 -39.56
C PRO A 180 -9.89 -9.21 -39.09
N LYS A 181 -10.94 -9.16 -38.27
CA LYS A 181 -11.46 -7.93 -37.66
C LYS A 181 -10.46 -7.26 -36.71
N GLY A 182 -9.75 -8.06 -35.90
CA GLY A 182 -8.67 -7.57 -35.03
C GLY A 182 -7.43 -7.10 -35.77
N SER A 183 -7.19 -7.68 -36.95
CA SER A 183 -6.14 -7.25 -37.87
C SER A 183 -6.51 -5.94 -38.57
N MET A 184 -7.78 -5.78 -38.98
CA MET A 184 -8.27 -4.59 -39.70
C MET A 184 -8.47 -3.36 -38.80
N SER A 185 -8.94 -3.54 -37.56
CA SER A 185 -9.26 -2.42 -36.66
C SER A 185 -8.06 -1.56 -36.22
N ASN A 186 -6.83 -2.04 -36.42
CA ASN A 186 -5.59 -1.37 -36.02
C ASN A 186 -4.58 -1.31 -37.18
N VAL A 187 -5.07 -1.24 -38.42
CA VAL A 187 -4.19 -0.95 -39.55
C VAL A 187 -3.67 0.48 -39.41
N THR A 188 -2.49 0.61 -38.83
CA THR A 188 -1.81 1.89 -38.64
C THR A 188 -0.98 2.16 -39.89
N ILE A 189 -1.34 3.21 -40.62
CA ILE A 189 -0.60 3.65 -41.79
C ILE A 189 0.85 3.98 -41.36
N PRO A 190 1.88 3.48 -42.07
CA PRO A 190 3.26 3.80 -41.76
C PRO A 190 3.52 5.31 -41.74
N ALA A 191 4.31 5.77 -40.77
CA ALA A 191 4.67 7.19 -40.63
C ALA A 191 5.33 7.71 -41.92
N GLY A 192 4.77 8.78 -42.49
CA GLY A 192 5.21 9.36 -43.76
C GLY A 192 4.28 9.06 -44.94
N ASN A 193 3.27 8.19 -44.79
CA ASN A 193 2.28 7.93 -45.82
C ASN A 193 0.97 8.71 -45.56
N ARG A 194 0.39 9.29 -46.60
CA ARG A 194 -0.90 9.99 -46.57
C ARG A 194 -2.01 9.05 -47.02
N ARG A 195 -3.10 8.95 -46.25
CA ARG A 195 -4.30 8.20 -46.67
C ARG A 195 -4.92 8.88 -47.89
N VAL A 196 -5.28 8.09 -48.89
CA VAL A 196 -5.91 8.56 -50.14
C VAL A 196 -7.11 7.69 -50.50
N THR A 197 -7.96 8.15 -51.40
CA THR A 197 -9.01 7.30 -51.96
C THR A 197 -8.43 6.31 -52.97
N LYS A 198 -9.25 5.33 -53.37
CA LYS A 198 -8.88 4.37 -54.40
C LYS A 198 -8.55 5.06 -55.71
N GLU A 199 -9.43 5.95 -56.16
CA GLU A 199 -9.26 6.65 -57.43
C GLU A 199 -7.98 7.47 -57.40
N GLU A 200 -7.77 8.25 -56.33
CA GLU A 200 -6.55 9.05 -56.15
C GLU A 200 -5.27 8.19 -56.14
N PHE A 201 -5.34 6.98 -55.59
CA PHE A 201 -4.19 6.07 -55.53
C PHE A 201 -3.82 5.55 -56.92
N PHE A 202 -4.79 5.07 -57.69
CA PHE A 202 -4.55 4.54 -59.03
C PHE A 202 -4.24 5.63 -60.05
N ASP A 203 -4.86 6.81 -59.94
CA ASP A 203 -4.52 7.97 -60.76
C ASP A 203 -3.07 8.38 -60.53
N ALA A 204 -2.62 8.40 -59.27
CA ALA A 204 -1.21 8.65 -58.96
C ALA A 204 -0.28 7.55 -59.48
N LEU A 205 -0.71 6.29 -59.43
CA LEU A 205 0.09 5.15 -59.91
C LEU A 205 0.30 5.21 -61.42
N TYR A 206 -0.76 5.50 -62.18
CA TYR A 206 -0.70 5.58 -63.65
C TYR A 206 -0.04 6.87 -64.15
N ALA A 207 -0.06 7.95 -63.36
CA ALA A 207 0.62 9.20 -63.69
C ALA A 207 2.14 9.14 -63.42
N ASP A 208 2.61 8.22 -62.58
CA ASP A 208 4.02 8.14 -62.19
C ASP A 208 4.86 7.41 -63.24
N PRO A 209 5.95 8.00 -63.77
CA PRO A 209 6.79 7.36 -64.78
C PRO A 209 7.69 6.24 -64.22
N ARG A 210 7.70 6.01 -62.90
CA ARG A 210 8.55 5.01 -62.24
C ARG A 210 7.92 3.62 -62.34
N ASP A 211 8.78 2.61 -62.50
CA ASP A 211 8.36 1.21 -62.47
C ASP A 211 8.08 0.77 -61.02
N ILE A 212 6.79 0.82 -60.65
CA ILE A 212 6.25 0.55 -59.33
C ILE A 212 5.51 -0.79 -59.37
N MET A 213 5.86 -1.70 -58.48
CA MET A 213 5.29 -3.05 -58.43
C MET A 213 4.83 -3.40 -57.01
N PRO A 214 3.72 -4.15 -56.85
CA PRO A 214 3.31 -4.66 -55.56
C PRO A 214 4.25 -5.80 -55.11
N ILE A 215 4.63 -5.79 -53.83
CA ILE A 215 5.40 -6.87 -53.22
C ILE A 215 4.46 -7.80 -52.46
N ILE A 216 4.33 -9.02 -52.98
CA ILE A 216 3.45 -10.06 -52.45
C ILE A 216 4.09 -10.78 -51.24
N SER A 217 5.42 -10.68 -51.04
CA SER A 217 6.16 -11.59 -50.14
C SER A 217 6.29 -11.15 -48.68
N GLY A 218 5.58 -10.12 -48.21
CA GLY A 218 5.85 -9.47 -46.92
C GLY A 218 4.83 -9.70 -45.80
N SER A 219 3.54 -9.80 -46.12
CA SER A 219 2.45 -9.78 -45.14
C SER A 219 1.17 -10.37 -45.74
N PRO A 220 0.43 -11.24 -45.04
CA PRO A 220 -0.87 -11.74 -45.51
C PRO A 220 -2.01 -10.73 -45.32
N TYR A 221 -1.72 -9.51 -44.84
CA TYR A 221 -2.74 -8.53 -44.41
C TYR A 221 -2.70 -7.22 -45.19
N TYR A 222 -1.59 -6.90 -45.84
CA TYR A 222 -1.40 -5.65 -46.56
C TYR A 222 -0.34 -5.80 -47.64
N GLU A 223 -0.38 -4.91 -48.62
CA GLU A 223 0.61 -4.86 -49.70
C GLU A 223 1.33 -3.54 -49.76
N THR A 224 2.60 -3.64 -50.13
CA THR A 224 3.51 -2.51 -50.26
C THR A 224 3.93 -2.39 -51.71
N TRP A 225 3.78 -1.19 -52.24
CA TRP A 225 4.12 -0.85 -53.61
C TRP A 225 5.50 -0.23 -53.62
N GLU A 226 6.45 -0.86 -54.30
CA GLU A 226 7.85 -0.43 -54.33
C GLU A 226 8.33 -0.15 -55.75
N THR A 227 9.23 0.83 -55.86
CA THR A 227 9.99 1.06 -57.09
C THR A 227 11.06 -0.02 -57.29
N LYS A 228 11.56 -0.21 -58.52
CA LYS A 228 12.75 -1.06 -58.80
C LYS A 228 13.96 -0.81 -57.89
N SER A 229 14.10 0.40 -57.36
CA SER A 229 15.14 0.80 -56.40
C SER A 229 14.89 0.37 -54.94
N GLY A 230 13.76 -0.27 -54.62
CA GLY A 230 13.41 -0.72 -53.28
C GLY A 230 12.90 0.39 -52.34
N PHE A 231 12.40 1.49 -52.92
CA PHE A 231 11.72 2.55 -52.17
C PHE A 231 10.22 2.33 -52.15
N VAL A 232 9.61 2.48 -50.98
CA VAL A 232 8.17 2.37 -50.77
C VAL A 232 7.47 3.59 -51.35
N TRP A 233 6.65 3.35 -52.37
CA TRP A 233 5.83 4.34 -53.08
C TRP A 233 4.41 4.42 -52.50
N GLY A 234 3.82 3.28 -52.17
CA GLY A 234 2.42 3.20 -51.73
C GLY A 234 2.13 1.98 -50.87
N TRP A 235 0.92 1.95 -50.31
CA TRP A 235 0.47 0.95 -49.37
C TRP A 235 -1.05 0.72 -49.50
N SER A 236 -1.49 -0.53 -49.49
CA SER A 236 -2.90 -0.91 -49.59
C SER A 236 -3.30 -2.03 -48.62
N ALA A 237 -4.53 -1.97 -48.09
CA ALA A 237 -5.13 -3.07 -47.33
C ALA A 237 -6.65 -3.20 -47.55
N PRO A 238 -7.19 -4.44 -47.57
CA PRO A 238 -6.47 -5.72 -47.59
C PRO A 238 -5.65 -5.89 -48.89
N GLY A 239 -4.78 -6.91 -48.99
CA GLY A 239 -3.93 -7.12 -50.17
C GLY A 239 -4.68 -7.20 -51.51
N TRP A 240 -3.96 -7.21 -52.62
CA TRP A 240 -4.43 -7.16 -54.02
C TRP A 240 -5.26 -8.36 -54.46
N GLU A 241 -5.40 -9.40 -53.63
CA GLU A 241 -6.22 -10.57 -53.92
C GLU A 241 -7.73 -10.27 -54.06
N ASN A 242 -8.22 -9.06 -53.73
CA ASN A 242 -9.59 -8.67 -54.08
C ASN A 242 -9.79 -7.15 -54.27
N PRO A 243 -9.68 -6.63 -55.51
CA PRO A 243 -9.82 -5.20 -55.84
C PRO A 243 -11.24 -4.62 -55.66
N ARG A 244 -12.22 -5.39 -55.17
CA ARG A 244 -13.62 -4.96 -55.06
C ARG A 244 -14.09 -4.67 -53.63
N ASP A 245 -13.27 -4.97 -52.62
CA ASP A 245 -13.61 -4.86 -51.18
C ASP A 245 -12.62 -3.95 -50.40
N GLU A 246 -12.12 -2.87 -51.02
CA GLU A 246 -10.98 -2.10 -50.49
C GLU A 246 -11.39 -1.02 -49.47
N GLU A 247 -10.74 -0.98 -48.30
CA GLU A 247 -11.04 -0.02 -47.22
C GLU A 247 -9.97 1.06 -46.99
N ILE A 248 -8.69 0.84 -47.35
CA ILE A 248 -7.59 1.77 -47.01
C ILE A 248 -6.46 1.79 -48.08
N PHE A 249 -6.20 2.98 -48.65
CA PHE A 249 -5.04 3.29 -49.49
C PHE A 249 -4.16 4.39 -48.89
N ALA A 250 -2.84 4.34 -49.11
CA ALA A 250 -1.93 5.40 -48.70
C ALA A 250 -0.74 5.60 -49.65
N LEU A 251 -0.38 6.86 -49.92
CA LEU A 251 0.77 7.26 -50.76
C LEU A 251 1.93 7.75 -49.90
N ASN A 252 3.16 7.47 -50.31
CA ASN A 252 4.38 8.04 -49.74
C ASN A 252 4.92 9.16 -50.65
N PRO A 253 4.62 10.45 -50.39
CA PRO A 253 4.99 11.54 -51.28
C PRO A 253 6.51 11.78 -51.38
N ASN A 254 7.31 11.25 -50.45
CA ASN A 254 8.74 11.51 -50.38
C ASN A 254 9.61 10.32 -50.81
N GLY A 255 9.06 9.10 -50.89
CA GLY A 255 9.77 7.90 -51.36
C GLY A 255 11.08 7.55 -50.63
N LYS A 256 11.40 8.16 -49.48
CA LYS A 256 12.71 8.02 -48.81
C LYS A 256 12.77 6.88 -47.78
N SER A 257 11.65 6.18 -47.57
CA SER A 257 11.53 5.19 -46.50
C SER A 257 11.92 3.80 -47.02
N ASN A 258 13.08 3.29 -46.59
CA ASN A 258 13.48 1.90 -46.83
C ASN A 258 12.81 1.00 -45.78
N MET A 259 12.00 0.03 -46.22
CA MET A 259 11.24 -0.89 -45.38
C MET A 259 12.09 -1.59 -44.31
N LYS A 260 13.34 -1.95 -44.65
CA LYS A 260 14.28 -2.60 -43.71
C LYS A 260 14.64 -1.70 -42.51
N LYS A 261 14.74 -0.38 -42.72
CA LYS A 261 15.04 0.58 -41.63
C LYS A 261 13.84 0.79 -40.72
N LEU A 262 12.63 0.88 -41.27
CA LEU A 262 11.38 1.01 -40.50
C LEU A 262 11.13 -0.23 -39.63
N LEU A 263 11.24 -1.43 -40.20
CA LEU A 263 11.03 -2.70 -39.47
C LEU A 263 12.05 -2.90 -38.34
N CYS A 264 13.30 -2.45 -38.53
CA CYS A 264 14.32 -2.55 -37.49
C CYS A 264 14.05 -1.57 -36.33
N PHE A 265 13.56 -0.37 -36.64
CA PHE A 265 13.21 0.64 -35.65
C PHE A 265 11.99 0.21 -34.82
N THR A 266 10.93 -0.28 -35.46
CA THR A 266 9.72 -0.76 -34.77
C THR A 266 10.01 -1.98 -33.91
N ARG A 267 10.85 -2.92 -34.38
CA ARG A 267 11.29 -4.07 -33.58
C ARG A 267 12.07 -3.65 -32.34
N LYS A 268 13.02 -2.72 -32.45
CA LYS A 268 13.78 -2.21 -31.28
C LYS A 268 12.90 -1.44 -30.31
N ALA A 269 11.96 -0.62 -30.81
CA ALA A 269 11.01 0.10 -29.97
C ALA A 269 10.08 -0.86 -29.20
N HIS A 270 9.57 -1.90 -29.87
CA HIS A 270 8.76 -2.93 -29.23
C HIS A 270 9.54 -3.71 -28.17
N GLU A 271 10.79 -4.09 -28.48
CA GLU A 271 11.67 -4.77 -27.52
C GLU A 271 11.96 -3.92 -26.29
N PHE A 272 12.18 -2.62 -26.47
CA PHE A 272 12.37 -1.68 -25.37
C PHE A 272 11.12 -1.56 -24.49
N LEU A 273 9.95 -1.39 -25.10
CA LEU A 273 8.67 -1.32 -24.38
C LEU A 273 8.36 -2.62 -23.61
N MET A 274 8.67 -3.78 -24.18
CA MET A 274 8.50 -5.06 -23.49
C MET A 274 9.46 -5.18 -22.30
N ARG A 275 10.72 -4.78 -22.45
CA ARG A 275 11.71 -4.81 -21.35
C ARG A 275 11.32 -3.85 -20.22
N SER A 276 10.83 -2.65 -20.53
CA SER A 276 10.39 -1.69 -19.52
C SER A 276 9.14 -2.17 -18.78
N HIS A 277 8.18 -2.77 -19.49
CA HIS A 277 7.00 -3.37 -18.86
C HIS A 277 7.36 -4.53 -17.92
N ILE A 278 8.26 -5.43 -18.35
CA ILE A 278 8.77 -6.53 -17.52
C ILE A 278 9.48 -6.00 -16.27
N ALA A 279 10.27 -4.93 -16.40
CA ALA A 279 10.93 -4.30 -15.25
C ALA A 279 9.92 -3.71 -14.26
N ALA A 280 8.89 -3.01 -14.75
CA ALA A 280 7.82 -2.47 -13.92
C ALA A 280 7.06 -3.57 -13.16
N LEU A 281 6.72 -4.68 -13.83
CA LEU A 281 6.06 -5.83 -13.20
C LEU A 281 6.93 -6.46 -12.10
N ARG A 282 8.24 -6.59 -12.32
CA ARG A 282 9.17 -7.11 -11.29
C ARG A 282 9.22 -6.23 -10.05
N ILE A 283 9.19 -4.91 -10.23
CA ILE A 283 9.13 -3.94 -9.11
C ILE A 283 7.82 -4.10 -8.35
N GLN A 284 6.69 -4.21 -9.04
CA GLN A 284 5.39 -4.42 -8.38
C GLN A 284 5.35 -5.72 -7.56
N VAL A 285 5.87 -6.82 -8.10
CA VAL A 285 5.94 -8.10 -7.36
C VAL A 285 6.80 -7.96 -6.10
N ARG A 286 7.95 -7.28 -6.17
CA ARG A 286 8.80 -7.02 -4.99
C ARG A 286 8.08 -6.21 -3.92
N LEU A 287 7.34 -5.17 -4.32
CA LEU A 287 6.54 -4.35 -3.40
C LEU A 287 5.46 -5.17 -2.70
N ILE A 288 4.77 -6.04 -3.43
CA ILE A 288 3.75 -6.93 -2.86
C ILE A 288 4.37 -7.88 -1.84
N HIS A 289 5.52 -8.49 -2.15
CA HIS A 289 6.22 -9.37 -1.21
C HIS A 289 6.67 -8.63 0.05
N ALA A 290 7.29 -7.46 -0.09
CA ALA A 290 7.71 -6.66 1.05
C ALA A 290 6.54 -6.27 1.97
N LYS A 291 5.39 -5.92 1.38
CA LYS A 291 4.17 -5.64 2.15
C LYS A 291 3.68 -6.88 2.90
N ALA A 292 3.63 -8.03 2.23
CA ALA A 292 3.21 -9.28 2.87
C ALA A 292 4.15 -9.71 4.02
N GLU A 293 5.45 -9.47 3.90
CA GLU A 293 6.41 -9.71 4.99
C GLU A 293 6.18 -8.77 6.18
N ALA A 294 5.95 -7.49 5.94
CA ALA A 294 5.61 -6.54 7.00
C ALA A 294 4.32 -6.94 7.75
N ASP A 295 3.29 -7.36 7.03
CA ASP A 295 2.02 -7.81 7.62
C ASP A 295 2.18 -9.08 8.46
N ARG A 296 3.06 -10.02 8.04
CA ARG A 296 3.39 -11.21 8.83
C ARG A 296 4.13 -10.85 10.12
N GLU A 297 5.10 -9.96 10.06
CA GLU A 297 5.86 -9.56 11.25
C GLU A 297 4.97 -8.81 12.24
N ALA A 298 4.10 -7.92 11.75
CA ALA A 298 3.10 -7.26 12.57
C ALA A 298 2.16 -8.26 13.27
N SER A 299 1.71 -9.29 12.53
CA SER A 299 0.87 -10.35 13.10
C SER A 299 1.61 -11.18 14.16
N ARG A 300 2.90 -11.46 13.94
CA ARG A 300 3.75 -12.19 14.89
C ARG A 300 3.95 -11.42 16.19
N ILE A 301 4.21 -10.11 16.09
CA ILE A 301 4.34 -9.21 17.25
C ILE A 301 3.01 -9.13 18.01
N ALA A 302 1.90 -8.96 17.29
CA ALA A 302 0.57 -8.90 17.90
C ALA A 302 0.24 -10.19 18.68
N TRP A 303 0.53 -11.37 18.09
CA TRP A 303 0.34 -12.65 18.77
C TRP A 303 1.20 -12.77 20.03
N ALA A 304 2.48 -12.37 19.96
CA ALA A 304 3.38 -12.40 21.12
C ALA A 304 2.86 -11.49 22.25
N LEU A 305 2.36 -10.31 21.93
CA LEU A 305 1.76 -9.40 22.91
C LEU A 305 0.52 -10.02 23.58
N VAL A 306 -0.38 -10.61 22.79
CA VAL A 306 -1.57 -11.30 23.33
C VAL A 306 -1.17 -12.44 24.26
N GLU A 307 -0.16 -13.23 23.89
CA GLU A 307 0.31 -14.34 24.70
C GLU A 307 0.95 -13.85 26.02
N THR A 308 1.73 -12.76 25.98
CA THR A 308 2.27 -12.15 27.22
C THR A 308 1.17 -11.64 28.14
N ALA A 309 0.14 -10.98 27.59
CA ALA A 309 -1.00 -10.50 28.36
C ALA A 309 -1.80 -11.66 28.98
N ARG A 310 -2.02 -12.74 28.22
CA ARG A 310 -2.66 -13.97 28.71
C ARG A 310 -1.88 -14.57 29.87
N ASN A 311 -0.56 -14.68 29.74
CA ASN A 311 0.31 -15.22 30.79
C ASN A 311 0.38 -14.32 32.03
N ALA A 312 0.26 -13.00 31.87
CA ALA A 312 0.16 -12.07 32.99
C ALA A 312 -1.18 -12.25 33.74
N ALA A 313 -2.30 -12.33 33.00
CA ALA A 313 -3.61 -12.57 33.58
C ALA A 313 -3.70 -13.91 34.33
N HIS A 314 -3.14 -14.98 33.75
CA HIS A 314 -3.08 -16.28 34.42
C HIS A 314 -2.27 -16.22 35.73
N ARG A 315 -1.13 -15.54 35.72
CA ARG A 315 -0.33 -15.31 36.94
C ARG A 315 -1.09 -14.52 38.00
N SER A 316 -1.84 -13.48 37.61
CA SER A 316 -2.67 -12.74 38.58
C SER A 316 -3.79 -13.60 39.17
N THR A 317 -4.40 -14.49 38.38
CA THR A 317 -5.43 -15.40 38.92
C THR A 317 -4.85 -16.39 39.92
N LEU A 318 -3.67 -16.96 39.64
CA LEU A 318 -2.99 -17.85 40.58
C LEU A 318 -2.60 -17.13 41.88
N ALA A 319 -2.10 -15.89 41.78
CA ALA A 319 -1.76 -15.08 42.95
C ALA A 319 -3.00 -14.77 43.81
N ALA A 320 -4.15 -14.48 43.18
CA ALA A 320 -5.40 -14.26 43.90
C ALA A 320 -5.88 -15.53 44.64
N MET A 321 -5.82 -16.70 43.98
CA MET A 321 -6.17 -17.98 44.60
C MET A 321 -5.25 -18.30 45.79
N ALA A 322 -3.94 -18.05 45.66
CA ALA A 322 -2.99 -18.26 46.75
C ALA A 322 -3.26 -17.32 47.94
N ALA A 323 -3.62 -16.06 47.69
CA ALA A 323 -3.99 -15.11 48.74
C ALA A 323 -5.27 -15.55 49.48
N GLU A 324 -6.26 -16.07 48.76
CA GLU A 324 -7.49 -16.60 49.34
C GLU A 324 -7.21 -17.83 50.23
N GLN A 325 -6.39 -18.77 49.76
CA GLN A 325 -5.96 -19.92 50.57
C GLN A 325 -5.21 -19.48 51.83
N HIS A 326 -4.33 -18.49 51.73
CA HIS A 326 -3.64 -17.93 52.89
C HIS A 326 -4.62 -17.27 53.88
N ALA A 327 -5.60 -16.51 53.40
CA ALA A 327 -6.62 -15.92 54.26
C ALA A 327 -7.43 -16.98 55.03
N ILE A 328 -7.84 -18.07 54.35
CA ILE A 328 -8.52 -19.21 54.98
C ILE A 328 -7.62 -19.84 56.05
N ALA A 329 -6.33 -20.05 55.77
CA ALA A 329 -5.40 -20.63 56.73
C ALA A 329 -5.20 -19.74 57.97
N VAL A 330 -5.11 -18.42 57.78
CA VAL A 330 -5.03 -17.45 58.90
C VAL A 330 -6.30 -17.47 59.73
N GLU A 331 -7.48 -17.52 59.10
CA GLU A 331 -8.75 -17.61 59.83
C GLU A 331 -8.84 -18.90 60.64
N GLN A 332 -8.42 -20.03 60.08
CA GLN A 332 -8.35 -21.31 60.78
C GLN A 332 -7.39 -21.24 61.97
N ALA A 333 -6.18 -20.69 61.79
CA ALA A 333 -5.21 -20.50 62.87
C ALA A 333 -5.78 -19.64 64.00
N ALA A 334 -6.40 -18.49 63.67
CA ALA A 334 -7.03 -17.60 64.65
C ALA A 334 -8.16 -18.31 65.42
N ARG A 335 -8.98 -19.14 64.75
CA ARG A 335 -10.01 -19.96 65.42
C ARG A 335 -9.39 -20.98 66.39
N THR A 336 -8.26 -21.61 66.03
CA THR A 336 -7.56 -22.54 66.92
C THR A 336 -6.93 -21.86 68.14
N GLU A 337 -6.37 -20.66 67.97
CA GLU A 337 -5.84 -19.84 69.07
C GLU A 337 -6.95 -19.36 70.01
N ALA A 338 -8.08 -18.91 69.45
CA ALA A 338 -9.24 -18.52 70.25
C ALA A 338 -9.81 -19.70 71.07
N ALA A 339 -9.85 -20.90 70.49
CA ALA A 339 -10.28 -22.11 71.19
C ALA A 339 -9.33 -22.52 72.33
N THR A 340 -8.01 -22.33 72.15
CA THR A 340 -7.00 -22.63 73.19
C THR A 340 -7.00 -21.61 74.32
N LEU A 341 -7.15 -20.31 74.02
CA LEU A 341 -7.30 -19.26 75.02
C LEU A 341 -8.63 -19.35 75.79
N GLY A 342 -9.73 -19.66 75.08
CA GLY A 342 -11.04 -19.89 75.70
C GLY A 342 -11.04 -21.10 76.64
N GLY A 343 -10.26 -22.14 76.35
CA GLY A 343 -10.09 -23.30 77.23
C GLY A 343 -9.32 -22.99 78.52
N GLN A 344 -8.42 -21.99 78.53
CA GLN A 344 -7.66 -21.59 79.71
C GLN A 344 -8.39 -20.61 80.64
N LEU A 345 -9.45 -19.94 80.16
CA LEU A 345 -10.26 -19.02 80.98
C LEU A 345 -11.34 -19.74 81.82
N TYR A 346 -11.57 -21.03 81.59
CA TYR A 346 -12.53 -21.87 82.30
C TYR A 346 -11.88 -22.99 83.14
N SER A 347 -10.55 -22.99 83.28
CA SER A 347 -9.78 -23.81 84.24
C SER A 347 -9.30 -22.96 85.38
#